data_AF-A0A2K2HD14-F1
#
_entry.id   AF-A0A2K2HD14-F1
#
_cell.length_a   1.000
_cell.length_b   1.000
_cell.length_c   1.000
_cell.angle_alpha   90.00
_cell.angle_beta   90.00
_cell.angle_gamma   90.00
#
_symmetry.space_group_name_H-M   'P 1'
#
loop_
_entity.id
_entity.type
_entity.pdbx_description
1 polymer ?
#
loop_
_entity_poly.entity_id
_entity_poly.type
_entity_poly.pdbx_seq_one_letter_code
_entity_poly.pdbx_strand_id
1 'polypeptide(L)'
;MRKEVTVAFYPCCFETETWSYEVDRAAINARLESQGEELAGLGVRLRIVDDNSRTIEVRGYGDLLNSIRLRSPADGISNLCLGHIIGPSRDCDLIEDIRRGINRVAFAPEMIRPEDENLRVCHNCGCGC
;
A
#
# COMPACT_ATOMS: atom_id res chain seq x y z
N MET A 1 -9.70 21.92 -3.02
CA MET A 1 -8.43 21.20 -2.80
C MET A 1 -8.42 19.99 -3.71
N ARG A 2 -7.29 19.71 -4.36
CA ARG A 2 -7.13 18.49 -5.18
C ARG A 2 -6.83 17.32 -4.23
N LYS A 3 -7.55 16.20 -4.38
CA LYS A 3 -7.34 15.00 -3.55
C LYS A 3 -5.93 14.44 -3.78
N GLU A 4 -5.25 14.01 -2.72
CA GLU A 4 -3.91 13.41 -2.79
C GLU A 4 -3.93 12.00 -2.22
N VAL A 5 -3.37 11.05 -2.96
CA VAL A 5 -3.11 9.67 -2.52
C VAL A 5 -1.59 9.52 -2.42
N THR A 6 -1.09 9.20 -1.23
CA THR A 6 0.33 8.91 -1.01
C THR A 6 0.54 7.41 -0.93
N VAL A 7 1.47 6.88 -1.72
CA VAL A 7 2.02 5.53 -1.61
C VAL A 7 3.36 5.64 -0.89
N ALA A 8 3.44 5.10 0.32
CA ALA A 8 4.68 5.07 1.09
C ALA A 8 5.24 3.64 1.14
N PHE A 9 6.55 3.51 0.87
CA PHE A 9 7.27 2.24 0.90
C PHE A 9 8.17 2.19 2.12
N TYR A 10 7.99 1.17 2.94
CA TYR A 10 8.85 0.86 4.06
C TYR A 10 9.95 -0.10 3.62
N PRO A 11 11.20 0.07 4.13
CA PRO A 11 12.25 -0.93 3.97
C PRO A 11 11.77 -2.34 4.35
N CYS A 12 12.19 -3.32 3.56
CA CYS A 12 11.88 -4.73 3.79
C CYS A 12 13.12 -5.49 4.25
N CYS A 13 12.98 -6.31 5.28
CA CYS A 13 13.97 -7.30 5.71
C CYS A 13 13.39 -8.70 5.44
N PHE A 14 13.95 -9.43 4.47
CA PHE A 14 13.52 -10.79 4.14
C PHE A 14 14.28 -11.77 5.04
N GLU A 15 13.58 -12.44 5.94
CA GLU A 15 14.20 -13.31 6.97
C GLU A 15 14.31 -14.78 6.54
N THR A 16 13.69 -15.18 5.43
CA THR A 16 13.49 -16.60 5.13
C THR A 16 14.31 -17.05 3.93
N GLU A 17 15.04 -18.14 4.08
CA GLU A 17 15.66 -18.87 2.95
C GLU A 17 14.60 -19.57 2.06
N THR A 18 13.39 -19.78 2.60
CA THR A 18 12.33 -20.59 1.99
C THR A 18 11.31 -19.81 1.19
N TRP A 19 11.29 -18.48 1.34
CA TRP A 19 10.37 -17.61 0.61
C TRP A 19 11.12 -16.36 0.14
N SER A 20 10.97 -16.05 -1.14
CA SER A 20 11.48 -14.85 -1.75
C SER A 20 10.44 -14.26 -2.69
N TYR A 21 10.53 -12.96 -2.89
CA TYR A 21 9.74 -12.25 -3.89
C TYR A 21 10.66 -11.26 -4.59
N GLU A 22 10.69 -11.31 -5.90
CA GLU A 22 11.47 -10.36 -6.69
C GLU A 22 10.71 -9.04 -6.78
N VAL A 23 11.12 -8.07 -5.97
CA VAL A 23 10.55 -6.72 -6.01
C VAL A 23 11.25 -5.92 -7.10
N ASP A 24 10.68 -5.89 -8.29
CA ASP A 24 11.13 -4.99 -9.35
C ASP A 24 10.67 -3.56 -9.08
N ARG A 25 11.51 -2.83 -8.33
CA ARG A 25 11.26 -1.42 -7.99
C ARG A 25 11.18 -0.51 -9.22
N ALA A 26 11.90 -0.84 -10.29
CA ALA A 26 11.89 -0.04 -11.52
C ALA A 26 10.54 -0.19 -12.24
N ALA A 27 10.04 -1.43 -12.39
CA ALA A 27 8.72 -1.68 -12.95
C ALA A 27 7.60 -1.06 -12.12
N ILE A 28 7.67 -1.15 -10.78
CA ILE A 28 6.71 -0.50 -9.87
C ILE A 28 6.70 1.01 -10.10
N ASN A 29 7.88 1.65 -10.12
CA ASN A 29 7.96 3.11 -10.29
C ASN A 29 7.43 3.55 -11.67
N ALA A 30 7.78 2.83 -12.74
CA ALA A 30 7.27 3.11 -14.08
C ALA A 30 5.73 3.00 -14.13
N ARG A 31 5.15 1.99 -13.47
CA ARG A 31 3.69 1.87 -13.39
C ARG A 31 3.06 3.00 -12.58
N LEU A 32 3.65 3.36 -11.45
CA LEU A 32 3.16 4.44 -10.59
C LEU A 32 3.23 5.81 -11.28
N GLU A 33 4.25 6.07 -12.09
CA GLU A 33 4.37 7.29 -12.89
C GLU A 33 3.21 7.37 -13.90
N SER A 34 3.01 6.32 -14.70
CA SER A 34 1.88 6.21 -15.64
C SER A 34 0.53 6.34 -14.93
N GLN A 35 0.34 5.68 -13.78
CA GLN A 35 -0.90 5.79 -13.01
C GLN A 35 -1.09 7.19 -12.42
N GLY A 36 0.00 7.88 -12.05
CA GLY A 36 -0.03 9.26 -11.57
C GLY A 36 -0.55 10.23 -12.63
N GLU A 37 -0.16 10.04 -13.90
CA GLU A 37 -0.66 10.82 -15.04
C GLU A 37 -2.15 10.55 -15.29
N GLU A 38 -2.56 9.29 -15.30
CA GLU A 38 -3.97 8.87 -15.44
C GLU A 38 -4.85 9.53 -14.36
N LEU A 39 -4.44 9.40 -13.09
CA LEU A 39 -5.13 10.00 -11.94
C LEU A 39 -5.12 11.52 -11.99
N ALA A 40 -4.09 12.12 -12.58
CA ALA A 40 -4.00 13.56 -12.68
C ALA A 40 -5.08 14.17 -13.56
N GLY A 41 -5.42 13.50 -14.66
CA GLY A 41 -6.56 13.86 -15.50
C GLY A 41 -7.91 13.79 -14.77
N LEU A 42 -7.99 13.00 -13.69
CA LEU A 42 -9.19 12.80 -12.87
C LEU A 42 -9.20 13.67 -11.60
N GLY A 43 -8.26 14.61 -11.47
CA GLY A 43 -8.22 15.52 -10.31
C GLY A 43 -7.68 14.86 -9.03
N VAL A 44 -7.00 13.73 -9.13
CA VAL A 44 -6.27 13.09 -8.02
C VAL A 44 -4.78 13.32 -8.23
N ARG A 45 -4.04 13.56 -7.15
CA ARG A 45 -2.57 13.63 -7.17
C ARG A 45 -2.02 12.36 -6.54
N LEU A 46 -1.15 11.66 -7.25
CA LEU A 46 -0.39 10.55 -6.70
C LEU A 46 0.95 11.07 -6.17
N ARG A 47 1.30 10.70 -4.94
CA ARG A 47 2.58 11.00 -4.31
C ARG A 47 3.26 9.69 -3.92
N ILE A 48 4.55 9.56 -4.20
CA ILE A 48 5.35 8.39 -3.87
C ILE A 48 6.40 8.81 -2.86
N VAL A 49 6.57 8.03 -1.79
CA VAL A 49 7.54 8.31 -0.72
C VAL A 49 8.21 7.01 -0.30
N ASP A 50 9.53 7.05 -0.11
CA ASP A 50 10.24 6.03 0.67
C ASP A 50 10.27 6.50 2.13
N ASP A 51 9.67 5.73 3.03
CA ASP A 51 9.51 6.08 4.43
C ASP A 51 10.34 5.12 5.29
N ASN A 52 11.50 5.60 5.70
CA ASN A 52 12.48 4.85 6.48
C ASN A 52 12.22 4.90 7.99
N SER A 53 11.03 5.34 8.42
CA SER A 53 10.67 5.37 9.86
C SER A 53 10.58 3.98 10.49
N ARG A 54 10.39 2.94 9.67
CA ARG A 54 10.29 1.55 10.13
C ARG A 54 10.69 0.57 9.03
N THR A 55 11.28 -0.55 9.43
CA THR A 55 11.53 -1.72 8.58
C THR A 55 10.49 -2.80 8.85
N ILE A 56 9.98 -3.45 7.80
CA ILE A 56 9.06 -4.58 7.90
C ILE A 56 9.82 -5.90 7.69
N GLU A 57 9.66 -6.82 8.64
CA GLU A 57 10.12 -8.20 8.47
C GLU A 57 9.13 -8.92 7.56
N VAL A 58 9.64 -9.48 6.46
CA VAL A 58 8.84 -10.12 5.43
C VAL A 58 9.07 -11.63 5.49
N ARG A 59 8.05 -12.37 5.95
CA ARG A 59 8.05 -13.85 5.99
C ARG A 59 7.11 -14.46 4.95
N GLY A 60 6.38 -13.63 4.23
CA GLY A 60 5.47 -14.02 3.18
C GLY A 60 4.83 -12.82 2.49
N TYR A 61 3.97 -13.10 1.51
CA TYR A 61 3.38 -12.05 0.68
C TYR A 61 2.50 -11.07 1.48
N GLY A 62 1.80 -11.54 2.52
CA GLY A 62 1.01 -10.67 3.39
C GLY A 62 1.86 -9.62 4.11
N ASP A 63 3.06 -9.99 4.56
CA ASP A 63 4.00 -9.06 5.18
C ASP A 63 4.59 -8.08 4.16
N LEU A 64 4.82 -8.54 2.92
CA LEU A 64 5.22 -7.67 1.82
C LEU A 64 4.15 -6.61 1.52
N LEU A 65 2.86 -6.97 1.56
CA LEU A 65 1.79 -5.98 1.45
C LEU A 65 1.75 -5.00 2.63
N ASN A 66 2.26 -5.39 3.80
CA ASN A 66 2.34 -4.51 4.97
C ASN A 66 3.46 -3.46 4.87
N SER A 67 4.47 -3.67 4.01
CA SER A 67 5.52 -2.67 3.75
C SER A 67 5.07 -1.53 2.85
N ILE A 68 3.88 -1.64 2.23
CA ILE A 68 3.32 -0.60 1.38
C ILE A 68 2.14 0.03 2.10
N ARG A 69 2.20 1.36 2.26
CA ARG A 69 1.16 2.16 2.91
C ARG A 69 0.47 3.07 1.93
N LEU A 70 -0.83 3.25 2.12
CA LEU A 70 -1.60 4.26 1.42
C LEU A 70 -2.15 5.27 2.43
N ARG A 71 -2.03 6.54 2.07
CA ARG A 71 -2.51 7.69 2.86
C ARG A 71 -3.37 8.56 1.98
N SER A 72 -4.52 8.98 2.50
CA SER A 72 -5.29 10.07 1.93
C SER A 72 -6.04 10.80 3.06
N PRO A 73 -5.42 11.85 3.63
CA PRO A 73 -6.01 12.59 4.75
C PRO A 73 -7.38 13.20 4.42
N ALA A 74 -7.62 13.53 3.15
CA ALA A 74 -8.90 14.05 2.68
C ALA A 74 -10.04 13.03 2.80
N ASP A 75 -9.72 11.74 2.81
CA ASP A 75 -10.68 10.64 3.00
C ASP A 75 -10.60 10.01 4.40
N GLY A 76 -9.87 10.62 5.34
CA GLY A 76 -9.67 10.07 6.68
C GLY A 76 -8.72 8.87 6.75
N ILE A 77 -7.97 8.58 5.69
CA ILE A 77 -7.03 7.45 5.63
C ILE A 77 -5.64 7.96 6.05
N SER A 78 -5.21 7.56 7.24
CA SER A 78 -3.96 8.05 7.83
C SER A 78 -2.74 7.30 7.30
N ASN A 79 -2.70 5.97 7.45
CA ASN A 79 -1.54 5.14 7.12
C ASN A 79 -1.87 3.63 7.01
N LEU A 80 -2.89 3.28 6.23
CA LEU A 80 -3.33 1.88 6.07
C LEU A 80 -2.34 1.06 5.23
N CYS A 81 -2.13 -0.22 5.56
CA CYS A 81 -1.36 -1.11 4.68
C CYS A 81 -2.15 -1.47 3.43
N LEU A 82 -1.43 -1.81 2.37
CA LEU A 82 -2.03 -2.25 1.12
C LEU A 82 -2.94 -3.47 1.34
N GLY A 83 -2.48 -4.46 2.11
CA GLY A 83 -3.25 -5.66 2.43
C GLY A 83 -4.59 -5.38 3.12
N HIS A 84 -4.67 -4.36 3.97
CA HIS A 84 -5.94 -3.93 4.59
C HIS A 84 -6.91 -3.36 3.55
N ILE A 85 -6.39 -2.60 2.58
CA ILE A 85 -7.21 -1.91 1.57
C ILE A 85 -7.75 -2.88 0.52
N ILE A 86 -6.92 -3.82 0.06
CA ILE A 86 -7.28 -4.72 -1.04
C ILE A 86 -7.78 -6.10 -0.57
N GLY A 87 -7.57 -6.44 0.72
CA GLY A 87 -7.81 -7.78 1.22
C GLY A 87 -6.78 -8.80 0.70
N PRO A 88 -7.11 -10.10 0.66
CA PRO A 88 -6.18 -11.12 0.18
C PRO A 88 -5.85 -10.92 -1.30
N SER A 89 -4.56 -11.03 -1.63
CA SER A 89 -4.10 -11.15 -3.02
C SER A 89 -4.23 -12.59 -3.48
N ARG A 90 -4.80 -12.80 -4.67
CA ARG A 90 -5.02 -14.14 -5.23
C ARG A 90 -3.84 -14.59 -6.09
N ASP A 91 -3.24 -13.65 -6.80
CA ASP A 91 -2.23 -13.92 -7.83
C ASP A 91 -0.82 -13.49 -7.38
N CYS A 92 -0.70 -12.87 -6.19
CA CYS A 92 0.55 -12.35 -5.64
C CYS A 92 1.28 -11.37 -6.61
N ASP A 93 0.52 -10.61 -7.38
CA ASP A 93 1.02 -9.58 -8.29
C ASP A 93 1.07 -8.23 -7.57
N LEU A 94 2.28 -7.86 -7.12
CA LEU A 94 2.49 -6.65 -6.32
C LEU A 94 2.14 -5.37 -7.09
N ILE A 95 2.39 -5.31 -8.39
CA ILE A 95 2.11 -4.13 -9.21
C ILE A 95 0.59 -3.95 -9.33
N GLU A 96 -0.12 -5.04 -9.63
CA GLU A 96 -1.57 -5.02 -9.72
C GLU A 96 -2.22 -4.72 -8.36
N ASP A 97 -1.68 -5.27 -7.28
CA ASP A 97 -2.19 -5.00 -5.93
C ASP A 97 -2.00 -3.55 -5.52
N ILE A 98 -0.83 -2.96 -5.77
CA ILE A 98 -0.58 -1.52 -5.56
C ILE A 98 -1.61 -0.70 -6.35
N ARG A 99 -1.81 -1.04 -7.63
CA ARG A 99 -2.77 -0.35 -8.51
C ARG A 99 -4.20 -0.42 -7.94
N ARG A 100 -4.64 -1.61 -7.51
CA ARG A 100 -5.95 -1.84 -6.89
C ARG A 100 -6.11 -1.01 -5.62
N GLY A 101 -5.08 -0.96 -4.78
CA GLY A 101 -5.07 -0.16 -3.57
C GLY A 101 -5.24 1.32 -3.85
N ILE A 102 -4.41 1.87 -4.74
CA ILE A 102 -4.47 3.28 -5.14
C ILE A 102 -5.86 3.63 -5.70
N ASN A 103 -6.40 2.80 -6.60
CA ASN A 103 -7.71 3.05 -7.20
C ASN A 103 -8.85 2.97 -6.18
N ARG A 104 -8.77 2.04 -5.21
CA ARG A 104 -9.75 1.98 -4.12
C ARG A 104 -9.73 3.26 -3.29
N VAL A 105 -8.54 3.73 -2.90
CA VAL A 105 -8.40 4.99 -2.15
C VAL A 105 -8.87 6.18 -2.99
N ALA A 106 -8.54 6.21 -4.29
CA ALA A 106 -8.89 7.31 -5.18
C ALA A 106 -10.42 7.45 -5.38
N PHE A 107 -11.12 6.33 -5.58
CA PHE A 107 -12.49 6.34 -6.11
C PHE A 107 -13.56 5.71 -5.22
N ALA A 108 -13.20 4.91 -4.22
CA ALA A 108 -14.14 4.30 -3.28
C ALA A 108 -13.52 4.15 -1.86
N PRO A 109 -12.99 5.23 -1.27
CA PRO A 109 -12.38 5.20 0.05
C PRO A 109 -13.36 4.81 1.16
N GLU A 110 -14.65 5.12 1.01
CA GLU A 110 -15.73 4.77 1.94
C GLU A 110 -15.98 3.26 2.03
N MET A 111 -15.52 2.49 1.05
CA MET A 111 -15.59 1.02 1.04
C MET A 111 -14.39 0.37 1.73
N ILE A 112 -13.41 1.16 2.17
CA ILE A 112 -12.27 0.68 2.97
C ILE A 112 -12.72 0.60 4.42
N ARG A 113 -12.47 -0.55 5.04
CA ARG A 113 -12.83 -0.75 6.45
C ARG A 113 -12.10 0.29 7.33
N PRO A 114 -12.78 0.91 8.32
CA PRO A 114 -12.14 1.83 9.27
C PRO A 114 -11.00 1.20 10.08
N GLU A 115 -10.14 2.06 10.61
CA GLU A 115 -9.13 1.74 11.62
C GLU A 115 -9.84 1.52 12.98
N ASP A 116 -10.33 0.30 13.27
CA ASP A 116 -10.92 -0.03 14.59
C ASP A 116 -9.92 -0.77 15.49
N GLU A 117 -9.72 -0.28 16.72
CA GLU A 117 -8.80 -0.79 17.77
C GLU A 117 -9.11 -2.22 18.29
N ASN A 118 -10.13 -2.90 17.75
CA ASN A 118 -10.62 -4.18 18.27
C ASN A 118 -10.45 -5.38 17.31
N LEU A 119 -9.73 -5.20 16.20
CA LEU A 119 -9.51 -6.28 15.24
C LEU A 119 -8.15 -6.94 15.45
N ARG A 120 -8.19 -8.07 16.16
CA ARG A 120 -7.08 -9.01 16.32
C ARG A 120 -6.40 -9.31 14.98
N VAL A 121 -5.13 -8.89 14.94
CA VAL A 121 -3.97 -9.38 14.19
C VAL A 121 -3.93 -9.18 12.66
N CYS A 122 -3.32 -8.06 12.27
CA CYS A 122 -2.41 -8.03 11.13
C CYS A 122 -0.98 -8.19 11.70
N HIS A 123 -0.46 -9.42 11.76
CA HIS A 123 0.87 -9.72 12.32
C HIS A 123 1.91 -8.81 11.65
N ASN A 124 2.61 -8.01 12.47
CA ASN A 124 3.66 -7.06 12.07
C ASN A 124 3.24 -5.80 11.28
N CYS A 125 1.95 -5.56 11.04
CA CYS A 125 1.54 -4.35 10.32
C CYS A 125 1.82 -3.08 11.16
N GLY A 126 1.60 -3.06 12.48
CA GLY A 126 1.88 -1.89 13.33
C GLY A 126 1.20 -0.59 12.86
N CYS A 127 0.03 -0.72 12.22
CA CYS A 127 -0.90 0.38 11.96
C CYS A 127 -1.67 0.82 13.22
N GLY A 128 -1.28 0.38 14.42
CA GLY A 128 -2.05 0.62 15.65
C GLY A 128 -3.41 -0.08 15.65
N CYS A 129 -3.47 -1.29 15.08
CA CYS A 129 -4.60 -2.21 15.25
C CYS A 129 -4.68 -2.75 16.67
#